data_AF-A0A7Y2U9H1-F1
#
_entry.id   AF-A0A7Y2U9H1-F1
#
_cell.length_a   1.000
_cell.length_b   1.000
_cell.length_c   1.000
_cell.angle_alpha   90.00
_cell.angle_beta   90.00
_cell.angle_gamma   90.00
#
_symmetry.space_group_name_H-M   'P 1'
#
loop_
_entity.id
_entity.type
_entity.pdbx_description
1 polymer ?
#
loop_
_entity_poly.entity_id
_entity_poly.type
_entity_poly.pdbx_seq_one_letter_code
_entity_poly.pdbx_strand_id
1 'polypeptide(L)' 'MGSTNSLERQLPDVEHLFRKMMEKTGAECLVITCQMADAARELVWSGISKDLPESERRQTFLKRFYGISKVA' A
#
# COMPACT_ATOMS: atom_id res chain seq x y z
N MET A 1 31.55 -24.01 21.75
CA MET A 1 31.35 -23.74 20.31
C MET A 1 29.89 -23.38 20.12
N GLY A 2 29.59 -22.09 20.00
CA GLY A 2 28.23 -21.56 19.99
C GLY A 2 27.61 -21.68 18.62
N SER A 3 26.50 -22.43 18.54
CA SER A 3 25.68 -22.61 17.35
C SER A 3 24.99 -21.29 17.00
N THR A 4 25.47 -20.59 15.99
CA THR A 4 24.83 -19.39 15.43
C THR A 4 23.61 -19.83 14.63
N ASN A 5 22.45 -19.92 15.29
CA ASN A 5 21.15 -20.05 14.62
C ASN A 5 20.84 -18.72 13.91
N SER A 6 21.32 -18.59 12.68
CA SER A 6 20.86 -17.57 11.75
C SER A 6 19.43 -17.91 11.35
N LEU A 7 18.46 -17.20 11.93
CA LEU A 7 17.08 -17.17 11.47
C LEU A 7 17.04 -16.48 10.11
N GLU A 8 17.41 -17.21 9.05
CA GLU A 8 17.12 -16.83 7.68
C GLU A 8 15.60 -16.84 7.51
N ARG A 9 14.98 -15.66 7.45
CA ARG A 9 13.62 -15.52 6.93
C ARG A 9 13.65 -15.97 5.48
N GLN A 10 13.30 -17.22 5.25
CA GLN A 10 13.12 -17.77 3.91
C GLN A 10 11.98 -17.00 3.26
N LEU A 11 12.32 -16.08 2.35
CA LEU A 11 11.33 -15.35 1.56
C LEU A 11 10.52 -16.38 0.76
N PRO A 12 9.20 -16.21 0.65
CA PRO A 12 8.38 -17.13 -0.13
C PRO A 12 8.91 -17.19 -1.55
N ASP A 13 9.05 -18.41 -2.06
CA ASP A 13 9.41 -18.67 -3.45
C ASP A 13 8.48 -17.87 -4.37
N VAL A 14 9.08 -17.07 -5.26
CA VAL A 14 8.35 -16.18 -6.17
C VAL A 14 7.39 -16.98 -7.05
N GLU A 15 7.76 -18.21 -7.42
CA GLU A 15 6.90 -19.12 -8.19
C GLU A 15 5.66 -19.50 -7.38
N HIS A 16 5.83 -19.83 -6.10
CA HIS A 16 4.72 -20.13 -5.20
C HIS A 16 3.77 -18.94 -5.05
N LEU A 17 4.30 -17.73 -4.89
CA LEU A 17 3.51 -16.50 -4.77
C LEU A 17 2.72 -16.21 -6.05
N PHE A 18 3.38 -16.31 -7.21
CA PHE A 18 2.73 -16.10 -8.50
C PHE A 18 1.60 -17.10 -8.73
N ARG A 19 1.81 -18.39 -8.43
CA ARG A 19 0.76 -19.41 -8.53
C ARG A 19 -0.43 -19.07 -7.64
N LYS A 20 -0.19 -18.67 -6.40
CA LYS A 20 -1.25 -18.26 -5.45
C LYS A 20 -2.03 -17.03 -5.93
N MET A 21 -1.39 -16.11 -6.64
CA MET A 21 -2.04 -14.96 -7.25
C MET A 21 -2.94 -15.39 -8.42
N MET A 22 -2.49 -16.31 -9.26
CA MET A 22 -3.27 -16.83 -10.39
C MET A 22 -4.48 -17.68 -9.97
N GLU A 23 -4.45 -18.26 -8.77
CA GLU A 23 -5.56 -19.01 -8.17
C GLU A 23 -6.72 -18.11 -7.71
N LYS A 24 -6.55 -16.79 -7.66
CA LYS A 24 -7.56 -15.85 -7.16
C LYS A 24 -8.74 -15.69 -8.10
N THR A 25 -9.94 -15.72 -7.52
CA THR A 25 -11.18 -15.39 -8.22
C THR A 25 -11.30 -13.88 -8.44
N GLY A 26 -12.13 -13.46 -9.40
CA GLY A 26 -12.41 -12.04 -9.63
C GLY A 26 -12.96 -11.32 -8.38
N ALA A 27 -13.78 -12.01 -7.58
CA ALA A 27 -14.30 -11.47 -6.32
C ALA A 27 -13.19 -11.24 -5.28
N GLU A 28 -12.25 -12.18 -5.14
CA GLU A 28 -11.09 -12.00 -4.26
C GLU A 28 -10.18 -10.87 -4.75
N CYS A 29 -9.95 -10.76 -6.06
CA CYS A 29 -9.17 -9.68 -6.65
C CYS A 29 -9.80 -8.30 -6.39
N LEU A 30 -11.14 -8.21 -6.41
CA LEU A 30 -11.86 -6.99 -6.06
C LEU A 30 -11.62 -6.61 -4.59
N VAL A 31 -11.77 -7.56 -3.67
CA VAL A 31 -11.51 -7.33 -2.23
C VAL A 31 -10.08 -6.87 -1.99
N ILE A 32 -9.10 -7.55 -2.60
CA ILE A 32 -7.68 -7.17 -2.52
C ILE A 32 -7.47 -5.75 -3.02
N THR A 33 -8.05 -5.40 -4.17
CA THR A 33 -7.90 -4.07 -4.77
C THR A 33 -8.51 -2.99 -3.88
N CYS A 34 -9.67 -3.22 -3.27
CA CYS A 34 -10.27 -2.30 -2.31
C CYS A 34 -9.35 -2.08 -1.09
N GLN A 35 -8.82 -3.16 -0.51
CA GLN A 35 -7.90 -3.08 0.63
C GLN A 35 -6.60 -2.35 0.26
N MET A 36 -6.05 -2.60 -0.93
CA MET A 36 -4.88 -1.89 -1.43
C MET A 36 -5.15 -0.39 -1.62
N ALA A 37 -6.32 -0.02 -2.13
CA ALA A 37 -6.71 1.37 -2.31
C ALA A 37 -6.86 2.11 -0.96
N ASP A 38 -7.41 1.43 0.06
CA ASP A 38 -7.53 1.98 1.41
C ASP A 38 -6.15 2.18 2.05
N ALA A 39 -5.26 1.17 1.98
CA ALA A 39 -3.90 1.29 2.47
C ALA A 39 -3.12 2.41 1.76
N ALA A 40 -3.27 2.54 0.45
CA ALA A 40 -2.65 3.63 -0.32
C ALA A 40 -3.17 5.00 0.13
N ARG A 41 -4.47 5.12 0.43
CA ARG A 41 -5.08 6.36 0.94
C ARG A 41 -4.45 6.76 2.28
N GLU A 42 -4.32 5.81 3.20
CA GLU A 42 -3.71 6.05 4.52
C GLU A 42 -2.23 6.42 4.43
N LEU A 43 -1.48 5.76 3.54
CA LEU A 43 -0.07 6.08 3.29
C LEU A 43 0.10 7.50 2.77
N VAL A 44 -0.69 7.92 1.79
CA VAL A 44 -0.62 9.30 1.28
C VAL A 44 -1.02 10.30 2.36
N TRP A 45 -2.09 10.04 3.11
CA TRP A 45 -2.55 10.94 4.17
C TRP A 45 -1.56 11.11 5.31
N SER A 46 -0.94 10.01 5.75
CA SER A 46 0.07 10.02 6.83
C SER A 46 1.36 10.72 6.44
N GLY A 47 1.70 10.76 5.14
CA GLY A 47 2.84 11.50 4.61
C GLY A 47 2.64 13.02 4.45
N ILE A 48 1.48 13.56 4.86
CA ILE A 48 1.20 15.01 4.81
C ILE A 48 1.46 15.61 6.19
N SER A 49 2.19 16.73 6.23
CA SER A 49 2.50 17.43 7.48
C SER A 49 1.23 17.74 8.29
N LYS A 50 1.32 17.51 9.61
CA LYS A 50 0.23 17.75 10.55
C LYS A 50 0.13 19.22 10.97
N ASP A 51 1.17 20.00 10.72
CA ASP A 51 1.22 21.44 11.06
C ASP A 51 0.44 22.31 10.08
N LEU A 52 0.07 21.75 8.92
CA LEU A 52 -0.73 22.44 7.92
C LEU A 52 -2.21 22.51 8.35
N PRO A 53 -2.91 23.61 8.01
CA PRO A 53 -4.36 23.69 8.11
C PRO A 53 -5.03 22.52 7.38
N GLU A 54 -6.17 22.04 7.91
CA GLU A 54 -6.84 20.86 7.34
C GLU A 54 -7.24 21.04 5.87
N SER A 55 -7.64 22.26 5.47
CA SER A 55 -7.96 22.61 4.09
C SER A 55 -6.76 22.36 3.16
N GLU A 56 -5.57 22.80 3.56
CA GLU A 56 -4.32 22.62 2.80
C GLU A 56 -3.88 21.16 2.78
N ARG A 57 -4.09 20.42 3.89
CA ARG A 57 -3.84 18.98 3.94
C ARG A 57 -4.73 18.23 2.95
N ARG A 58 -6.02 18.58 2.87
CA ARG A 58 -6.96 17.98 1.90
C ARG A 58 -6.58 18.28 0.46
N GLN A 59 -6.19 19.53 0.15
CA GLN A 59 -5.71 19.87 -1.20
C GLN A 59 -4.44 19.09 -1.57
N THR A 60 -3.49 18.99 -0.64
CA THR A 60 -2.26 18.20 -0.83
C THR A 60 -2.57 16.73 -1.06
N PHE A 61 -3.51 16.17 -0.29
CA PHE A 61 -3.98 14.79 -0.47
C PHE A 61 -4.58 14.57 -1.85
N LEU A 62 -5.51 15.42 -2.29
CA LEU A 62 -6.16 15.29 -3.59
C LEU A 62 -5.14 15.32 -4.75
N LYS A 63 -4.17 16.22 -4.66
CA LYS A 63 -3.10 16.33 -5.66
C LYS A 63 -2.22 15.08 -5.70
N ARG A 64 -1.87 14.51 -4.55
CA ARG A 64 -0.99 13.33 -4.45
C ARG A 64 -1.69 12.02 -4.79
N PHE A 65 -2.89 11.80 -4.25
CA PHE A 65 -3.60 10.52 -4.39
C PHE A 65 -4.32 10.39 -5.73
N TYR A 66 -4.93 11.47 -6.23
CA TYR A 66 -5.70 11.46 -7.48
C TYR A 66 -4.98 12.12 -8.66
N GLY A 67 -3.80 12.74 -8.45
CA GLY A 67 -3.09 13.46 -9.51
C GLY A 67 -3.76 14.76 -9.97
N ILE A 68 -4.82 15.20 -9.29
CA ILE A 68 -5.60 16.38 -9.67
C ILE A 68 -4.77 17.63 -9.38
N SER A 69 -4.27 18.26 -10.43
CA SER A 69 -3.32 19.39 -10.34
C SER A 69 -3.97 20.75 -10.50
N LYS A 70 -5.26 20.84 -10.88
CA LYS A 70 -6.05 22.09 -10.94
C LYS A 70 -7.53 21.81 -10.71
N VAL A 71 -8.15 22.56 -9.80
CA VAL A 71 -9.57 22.91 -9.92
C VAL A 71 -9.55 24.32 -10.51
N ALA A 72 -10.24 24.50 -11.64
CA ALA A 72 -10.40 25.78 -12.30
C ALA A 72 -11.17 26.78 -11.43
#